data_AF-A0A183FA55-F1
#
_entry.id   AF-A0A183FA55-F1
#
_cell.length_a   1.000
_cell.length_b   1.000
_cell.length_c   1.000
_cell.angle_alpha   90.00
_cell.angle_beta   90.00
_cell.angle_gamma   90.00
#
_symmetry.space_group_name_H-M   'P 1'
#
loop_
_entity.id
_entity.type
_entity.pdbx_description
1 polymer ?
#
loop_
_entity_poly.entity_id
_entity_poly.type
_entity_poly.pdbx_seq_one_letter_code
_entity_poly.pdbx_strand_id
1 'polypeptide(L)'
;LVLPTFSHIIFLKDYISAGAIVREDLSDAQLIISVKQVPVDQLIANKTYAFFSHTIKAQQDNMEMLDTILQRKIRLIDYEKIVDKRGKRLVMFGKWAGNAGFIDILHGLGLRLLALGHHTPFLHVGLAHNYSDSHMAINALRDIGYEIALDKMPR
;
A
#
# COMPACT_ATOMS: atom_id res chain seq x y z
N LEU A 1 15.62 -13.76 -3.56
CA LEU A 1 16.43 -12.53 -3.66
C LEU A 1 15.58 -11.37 -3.17
N VAL A 2 16.13 -10.47 -2.38
CA VAL A 2 15.44 -9.25 -1.91
C VAL A 2 16.34 -8.05 -2.21
N LEU A 3 15.78 -7.05 -2.89
CA LEU A 3 16.44 -5.77 -3.13
C LEU A 3 16.44 -4.96 -1.83
N PRO A 4 17.59 -4.47 -1.35
CA PRO A 4 17.64 -3.59 -0.19
C PRO A 4 17.00 -2.23 -0.53
N THR A 5 16.12 -1.74 0.34
CA THR A 5 15.54 -0.39 0.22
C THR A 5 15.16 0.15 1.59
N PHE A 6 15.24 1.47 1.75
CA PHE A 6 14.84 2.19 2.96
C PHE A 6 13.32 2.44 3.04
N SER A 7 12.59 2.16 1.95
CA SER A 7 11.15 2.38 1.87
C SER A 7 10.29 1.24 2.44
N HIS A 8 10.90 0.11 2.79
CA HIS A 8 10.20 -1.02 3.38
C HIS A 8 9.90 -0.77 4.86
N ILE A 9 8.65 -1.02 5.27
CA ILE A 9 8.26 -1.07 6.69
C ILE A 9 8.88 -2.30 7.37
N ILE A 10 9.08 -3.40 6.64
CA ILE A 10 9.72 -4.62 7.13
C ILE A 10 11.24 -4.45 7.08
N PHE A 11 11.91 -4.71 8.20
CA PHE A 11 13.36 -4.58 8.26
C PHE A 11 14.07 -5.68 7.48
N LEU A 12 15.23 -5.35 6.91
CA LEU A 12 16.04 -6.29 6.12
C LEU A 12 16.41 -7.56 6.90
N LYS A 13 16.65 -7.43 8.21
CA LYS A 13 16.92 -8.55 9.12
C LYS A 13 15.80 -9.60 9.14
N ASP A 14 14.55 -9.18 8.96
CA ASP A 14 13.39 -10.07 9.02
C ASP A 14 13.31 -10.90 7.72
N TYR A 15 13.65 -10.29 6.58
CA TYR A 15 13.82 -11.01 5.31
C TYR A 15 14.95 -12.05 5.39
N ILE A 16 16.11 -11.66 5.93
CA ILE A 16 17.26 -12.58 6.09
C ILE A 16 16.87 -13.74 7.03
N SER A 17 16.20 -13.45 8.13
CA SER A 17 15.74 -14.46 9.09
C SER A 17 14.74 -15.44 8.47
N ALA A 18 13.95 -14.99 7.48
CA ALA A 18 13.06 -15.83 6.69
C ALA A 18 13.79 -16.63 5.57
N GLY A 19 15.13 -16.55 5.49
CA GLY A 19 15.94 -17.25 4.51
C GLY A 19 16.14 -16.51 3.18
N ALA A 20 15.78 -15.22 3.11
CA ALA A 20 16.00 -14.44 1.91
C ALA A 20 17.49 -14.07 1.74
N ILE A 21 17.96 -14.14 0.50
CA ILE A 21 19.29 -13.65 0.11
C ILE A 21 19.13 -12.19 -0.36
N VAL A 22 19.81 -11.26 0.31
CA VAL A 22 19.80 -9.84 -0.05
C VAL A 22 20.82 -9.58 -1.16
N ARG A 23 20.40 -8.94 -2.25
CA ARG A 23 21.25 -8.53 -3.37
C ARG A 23 20.70 -7.28 -4.04
N GLU A 24 21.59 -6.43 -4.54
CA GLU A 24 21.22 -5.28 -5.38
C GLU A 24 20.89 -5.68 -6.81
N ASP A 25 21.53 -6.74 -7.30
CA ASP A 25 21.26 -7.31 -8.61
C ASP A 25 20.22 -8.42 -8.53
N LEU A 26 19.13 -8.26 -9.29
CA LEU A 26 18.05 -9.23 -9.44
C LEU A 26 18.13 -9.99 -10.77
N SER A 27 19.22 -9.86 -11.53
CA SER A 27 19.39 -10.50 -12.85
C SER A 27 19.31 -12.03 -12.79
N ASP A 28 19.63 -12.66 -11.66
CA ASP A 28 19.45 -14.11 -11.47
C ASP A 28 17.99 -14.52 -11.25
N ALA A 29 17.10 -13.58 -10.91
CA ALA A 29 15.69 -13.88 -10.66
C ALA A 29 14.98 -14.27 -11.96
N GLN A 30 14.13 -15.28 -11.89
CA GLN A 30 13.25 -15.67 -13.00
C GLN A 30 11.95 -14.84 -13.00
N LEU A 31 11.49 -14.49 -11.79
CA LEU A 31 10.30 -13.69 -11.53
C LEU A 31 10.68 -12.56 -10.57
N ILE A 32 10.41 -11.33 -10.98
CA ILE A 32 10.59 -10.13 -10.16
C ILE A 32 9.20 -9.65 -9.71
N ILE A 33 9.04 -9.45 -8.41
CA ILE A 33 7.76 -9.12 -7.77
C ILE A 33 7.88 -7.76 -7.10
N SER A 34 6.91 -6.88 -7.36
CA SER A 34 6.78 -5.58 -6.69
C SER A 34 5.32 -5.21 -6.51
N VAL A 35 5.03 -4.30 -5.58
CA VAL A 35 3.66 -3.78 -5.42
C VAL A 35 3.32 -2.82 -6.55
N LYS A 36 4.23 -1.89 -6.88
CA LYS A 36 4.06 -0.89 -7.94
C LYS A 36 4.92 -1.20 -9.16
N GLN A 37 4.73 -0.42 -10.22
CA GLN A 37 5.56 -0.47 -11.42
C GLN A 37 7.05 -0.26 -11.13
N VAL A 38 7.87 -0.90 -11.95
CA VAL A 38 9.34 -0.73 -11.96
C VAL A 38 9.68 0.36 -12.97
N PRO A 39 10.63 1.27 -12.67
CA PRO A 39 11.11 2.26 -13.63
C PRO A 39 11.55 1.62 -14.96
N VAL A 40 11.23 2.29 -16.07
CA VAL A 40 11.43 1.77 -17.43
C VAL A 40 12.90 1.42 -17.71
N ASP A 41 13.82 2.24 -17.20
CA ASP A 41 15.27 2.05 -17.27
C ASP A 41 15.75 0.80 -16.52
N GLN A 42 15.03 0.35 -15.50
CA GLN A 42 15.39 -0.80 -14.66
C GLN A 42 14.80 -2.14 -15.14
N LEU A 43 13.94 -2.12 -16.17
CA LEU A 43 13.30 -3.34 -16.69
C LEU A 43 14.30 -4.28 -17.42
N ILE A 44 14.71 -5.34 -16.75
CA ILE A 44 15.60 -6.36 -17.34
C ILE A 44 14.86 -7.14 -18.44
N ALA A 45 15.47 -7.22 -19.64
CA ALA A 45 14.91 -7.92 -20.79
C ALA A 45 14.80 -9.45 -20.61
N ASN A 46 13.83 -10.07 -21.29
CA ASN A 46 13.55 -11.51 -21.26
C ASN A 46 13.25 -12.08 -19.86
N LYS A 47 12.72 -11.26 -18.95
CA LYS A 47 12.32 -11.65 -17.59
C LYS A 47 10.81 -11.76 -17.44
N THR A 48 10.37 -12.32 -16.31
CA THR A 48 8.98 -12.26 -15.87
C THR A 48 8.84 -11.26 -14.73
N TYR A 49 7.83 -10.40 -14.79
CA TYR A 49 7.48 -9.47 -13.72
C TYR A 49 6.04 -9.69 -13.25
N ALA A 50 5.78 -9.43 -11.97
CA ALA A 50 4.44 -9.38 -11.41
C ALA A 50 4.25 -8.14 -10.52
N PHE A 51 3.36 -7.23 -10.93
CA PHE A 51 3.03 -5.99 -10.22
C PHE A 51 1.72 -5.40 -10.75
N PHE A 52 1.20 -4.35 -10.10
CA PHE A 52 0.11 -3.53 -10.65
C PHE A 52 0.67 -2.62 -11.75
N SER A 53 0.50 -2.99 -13.02
CA SER A 53 1.04 -2.20 -14.13
C SER A 53 0.21 -0.96 -14.44
N HIS A 54 -1.06 -0.96 -14.04
CA HIS A 54 -2.01 0.12 -14.36
C HIS A 54 -2.13 0.38 -15.88
N THR A 55 -1.92 -0.66 -16.71
CA THR A 55 -1.95 -0.55 -18.17
C THR A 55 -3.27 -0.99 -18.79
N ILE A 56 -4.06 -1.83 -18.11
CA ILE A 56 -5.31 -2.40 -18.68
C ILE A 56 -6.34 -1.34 -19.08
N LYS A 57 -6.30 -0.16 -18.46
CA LYS A 57 -7.22 0.96 -18.73
C LYS A 57 -6.68 1.94 -19.79
N ALA A 58 -5.56 1.61 -20.44
CA ALA A 58 -4.90 2.44 -21.45
C ALA A 58 -4.67 3.90 -20.99
N GLN A 59 -4.29 4.09 -19.73
CA GLN A 59 -3.94 5.41 -19.19
C GLN A 59 -2.54 5.80 -19.68
N GLN A 60 -2.40 7.02 -20.20
CA GLN A 60 -1.19 7.51 -20.88
C GLN A 60 0.11 7.27 -20.10
N ASP A 61 0.08 7.51 -18.78
CA ASP A 61 1.25 7.51 -17.90
C ASP A 61 2.04 6.19 -17.91
N ASN A 62 1.39 5.05 -18.20
CA ASN A 62 2.04 3.73 -18.14
C ASN A 62 2.21 3.07 -19.52
N MET A 63 1.88 3.75 -20.61
CA MET A 63 1.98 3.17 -21.96
C MET A 63 3.43 3.01 -22.42
N GLU A 64 4.32 3.95 -22.09
CA GLU A 64 5.76 3.81 -22.36
C GLU A 64 6.36 2.56 -21.71
N MET A 65 5.95 2.26 -20.47
CA MET A 65 6.36 1.04 -19.78
C MET A 65 5.83 -0.20 -20.50
N LEU A 66 4.58 -0.17 -20.96
CA LEU A 66 4.00 -1.29 -21.71
C LEU A 66 4.77 -1.55 -23.02
N ASP A 67 5.06 -0.49 -23.78
CA ASP A 67 5.86 -0.59 -25.01
C ASP A 67 7.25 -1.17 -24.72
N THR A 68 7.89 -0.72 -23.64
CA THR A 68 9.19 -1.25 -23.21
C THR A 68 9.11 -2.73 -22.82
N ILE A 69 8.06 -3.13 -22.10
CA ILE A 69 7.81 -4.54 -21.73
C ILE A 69 7.72 -5.40 -23.00
N LEU A 70 7.00 -4.94 -24.02
CA LEU A 70 6.87 -5.65 -25.29
C LEU A 70 8.20 -5.72 -26.04
N GLN A 71 8.89 -4.58 -26.20
CA GLN A 71 10.18 -4.49 -26.89
C GLN A 71 11.24 -5.39 -26.24
N ARG A 72 11.29 -5.42 -24.91
CA ARG A 72 12.25 -6.20 -24.12
C ARG A 72 11.83 -7.67 -23.93
N LYS A 73 10.74 -8.11 -24.58
CA LYS A 73 10.19 -9.48 -24.48
C LYS A 73 9.95 -9.90 -23.03
N ILE A 74 9.48 -8.97 -22.21
CA ILE A 74 9.17 -9.21 -20.81
C ILE A 74 7.78 -9.84 -20.71
N ARG A 75 7.65 -10.87 -19.89
CA ARG A 75 6.35 -11.44 -19.52
C ARG A 75 5.79 -10.70 -18.30
N LEU A 76 4.68 -10.00 -18.48
CA LEU A 76 4.00 -9.28 -17.40
C LEU A 76 2.83 -10.10 -16.83
N ILE A 77 2.82 -10.31 -15.52
CA ILE A 77 1.71 -10.83 -14.75
C ILE A 77 1.08 -9.65 -14.01
N ASP A 78 0.04 -9.05 -14.60
CA ASP A 78 -0.64 -7.91 -14.01
C ASP A 78 -1.58 -8.37 -12.87
N TYR A 79 -1.29 -7.93 -11.65
CA TYR A 79 -2.11 -8.20 -10.47
C TYR A 79 -3.57 -7.76 -10.64
N GLU A 80 -3.83 -6.73 -11.44
CA GLU A 80 -5.18 -6.25 -11.71
C GLU A 80 -6.06 -7.32 -12.41
N LYS A 81 -5.43 -8.27 -13.12
CA LYS A 81 -6.08 -9.33 -13.89
C LYS A 81 -6.12 -10.69 -13.18
N ILE A 82 -5.59 -10.80 -11.97
CA ILE A 82 -5.70 -12.03 -11.18
C ILE A 82 -7.10 -12.10 -10.55
N VAL A 83 -7.95 -12.95 -11.12
CA VAL A 83 -9.36 -13.12 -10.76
C VAL A 83 -9.71 -14.60 -10.52
N ASP A 84 -10.76 -14.87 -9.75
CA ASP A 84 -11.33 -16.21 -9.61
C ASP A 84 -12.20 -16.61 -10.83
N LYS A 85 -12.77 -17.82 -10.78
CA LYS A 85 -13.67 -18.34 -11.83
C LYS A 85 -14.93 -17.50 -12.06
N ARG A 86 -15.29 -16.64 -11.10
CA ARG A 86 -16.46 -15.75 -11.15
C ARG A 86 -16.06 -14.32 -11.55
N GLY A 87 -14.79 -14.08 -11.90
CA GLY A 87 -14.27 -12.75 -12.24
C GLY A 87 -14.00 -11.85 -11.04
N LYS A 88 -14.07 -12.35 -9.80
CA LYS A 88 -13.74 -11.58 -8.62
C LYS A 88 -12.23 -11.45 -8.51
N ARG A 89 -11.72 -10.22 -8.44
CA ARG A 89 -10.29 -9.94 -8.23
C ARG A 89 -9.80 -10.54 -6.91
N LEU A 90 -8.64 -11.18 -6.95
CA LEU A 90 -8.02 -11.85 -5.79
C LEU A 90 -6.97 -10.97 -5.12
N VAL A 91 -6.25 -10.15 -5.89
CA VAL A 91 -5.22 -9.25 -5.38
C VAL A 91 -5.78 -7.83 -5.30
N MET A 92 -6.06 -7.36 -4.08
CA MET A 92 -6.55 -6.00 -3.83
C MET A 92 -6.29 -5.57 -2.38
N PHE A 93 -6.28 -4.26 -2.15
CA PHE A 93 -6.08 -3.66 -0.82
C PHE A 93 -7.37 -3.07 -0.22
N GLY A 94 -8.54 -3.35 -0.81
CA GLY A 94 -9.79 -2.62 -0.52
C GLY A 94 -10.19 -2.56 0.96
N LYS A 95 -10.09 -3.67 1.69
CA LYS A 95 -10.40 -3.69 3.13
C LYS A 95 -9.49 -2.75 3.93
N TRP A 96 -8.18 -2.84 3.70
CA TRP A 96 -7.20 -2.02 4.42
C TRP A 96 -7.27 -0.55 4.01
N ALA A 97 -7.51 -0.27 2.73
CA ALA A 97 -7.75 1.09 2.24
C ALA A 97 -8.99 1.71 2.89
N GLY A 98 -10.08 0.95 3.03
CA GLY A 98 -11.28 1.41 3.75
C GLY A 98 -11.02 1.70 5.22
N ASN A 99 -10.28 0.83 5.91
CA ASN A 99 -9.91 1.04 7.31
C ASN A 99 -9.02 2.28 7.50
N ALA A 100 -8.00 2.46 6.64
CA ALA A 100 -7.14 3.63 6.69
C ALA A 100 -7.93 4.92 6.39
N GLY A 101 -8.78 4.90 5.36
CA GLY A 101 -9.64 6.03 5.02
C GLY A 101 -10.62 6.40 6.15
N PHE A 102 -11.17 5.42 6.86
CA PHE A 102 -11.99 5.67 8.04
C PHE A 102 -11.22 6.43 9.13
N ILE A 103 -10.00 5.99 9.46
CA ILE A 103 -9.14 6.65 10.45
C ILE A 103 -8.80 8.08 9.99
N ASP A 104 -8.41 8.24 8.73
CA ASP A 104 -8.04 9.55 8.16
C ASP A 104 -9.23 10.52 8.14
N ILE A 105 -10.45 10.03 7.89
CA ILE A 105 -11.67 10.84 7.97
C ILE A 105 -11.93 11.31 9.40
N LEU A 106 -11.75 10.45 10.42
CA LEU A 106 -11.92 10.85 11.81
C LEU A 106 -10.88 11.90 12.21
N HIS A 107 -9.63 11.71 11.82
CA HIS A 107 -8.59 12.72 12.02
C HIS A 107 -8.97 14.06 11.35
N GLY A 108 -9.37 14.02 10.08
CA GLY A 108 -9.79 15.20 9.34
C GLY A 108 -11.02 15.89 9.94
N LEU A 109 -11.97 15.11 10.48
CA LEU A 109 -13.12 15.63 11.22
C LEU A 109 -12.69 16.36 12.49
N GLY A 110 -11.73 15.82 13.25
CA GLY A 110 -11.15 16.49 14.40
C GLY A 110 -10.57 17.87 14.04
N LEU A 111 -9.73 17.94 13.00
CA LEU A 111 -9.18 19.19 12.50
C LEU A 111 -10.26 20.17 12.03
N ARG A 112 -11.27 19.68 11.32
CA ARG A 112 -12.37 20.50 10.83
C ARG A 112 -13.18 21.11 11.97
N LEU A 113 -13.50 20.32 12.99
CA LEU A 113 -14.25 20.77 14.16
C LEU A 113 -13.43 21.75 15.01
N LEU A 114 -12.13 21.52 15.16
CA LEU A 114 -11.24 22.47 15.81
C LEU A 114 -11.23 23.83 15.09
N ALA A 115 -11.18 23.83 13.75
CA ALA A 115 -11.27 25.05 12.97
C ALA A 115 -12.62 25.78 13.11
N LEU A 116 -13.67 25.07 13.53
CA LEU A 116 -14.99 25.63 13.86
C LEU A 116 -15.11 26.05 15.34
N GLY A 117 -14.04 25.92 16.14
CA GLY A 117 -14.02 26.28 17.56
C GLY A 117 -14.42 25.14 18.50
N HIS A 118 -14.51 23.91 18.01
CA HIS A 118 -14.91 22.75 18.79
C HIS A 118 -13.72 21.84 19.13
N HIS A 119 -13.51 21.62 20.43
CA HIS A 119 -12.60 20.59 20.91
C HIS A 119 -13.36 19.26 21.00
N THR A 120 -12.92 18.26 20.24
CA THR A 120 -13.58 16.94 20.18
C THR A 120 -12.57 15.81 20.36
N PRO A 121 -12.99 14.63 20.86
CA PRO A 121 -12.11 13.48 20.98
C PRO A 121 -11.43 13.06 19.68
N PHE A 122 -12.01 13.40 18.51
CA PHE A 122 -11.42 13.12 17.21
C PHE A 122 -10.03 13.74 16.99
N LEU A 123 -9.68 14.79 17.74
CA LEU A 123 -8.34 15.38 17.71
C LEU A 123 -7.24 14.43 18.23
N HIS A 124 -7.61 13.41 18.99
CA HIS A 124 -6.67 12.41 19.52
C HIS A 124 -6.36 11.30 18.50
N VAL A 125 -7.05 11.28 17.35
CA VAL A 125 -6.79 10.32 16.26
C VAL A 125 -5.70 10.90 15.36
N GLY A 126 -4.64 10.13 15.13
CA GLY A 126 -3.63 10.44 14.11
C GLY A 126 -4.03 9.88 12.73
N LEU A 127 -3.35 10.33 11.68
CA LEU A 127 -3.48 9.70 10.36
C LEU A 127 -3.09 8.22 10.41
N ALA A 128 -3.72 7.40 9.57
CA ALA A 128 -3.57 5.94 9.60
C ALA A 128 -2.12 5.47 9.46
N HIS A 129 -1.30 6.19 8.68
CA HIS A 129 0.11 5.86 8.44
C HIS A 129 1.02 6.11 9.64
N ASN A 130 0.54 6.82 10.68
CA ASN A 130 1.29 7.05 11.91
C ASN A 130 1.22 5.86 12.88
N TYR A 131 0.32 4.91 12.65
CA TYR A 131 0.21 3.70 13.46
C TYR A 131 1.11 2.60 12.89
N SER A 132 2.02 2.08 13.71
CA SER A 132 2.95 1.02 13.30
C SER A 132 2.27 -0.33 13.08
N ASP A 133 1.12 -0.56 13.72
CA ASP A 133 0.32 -1.76 13.53
C ASP A 133 -1.18 -1.49 13.75
N SER A 134 -2.00 -2.48 13.40
CA SER A 134 -3.46 -2.37 13.52
C SER A 134 -3.96 -2.33 14.97
N HIS A 135 -3.22 -2.88 15.94
CA HIS A 135 -3.63 -2.86 17.35
C HIS A 135 -3.55 -1.43 17.91
N MET A 136 -2.49 -0.69 17.58
CA MET A 136 -2.36 0.71 17.98
C MET A 136 -3.50 1.56 17.41
N ALA A 137 -3.81 1.39 16.12
CA ALA A 137 -4.93 2.09 15.48
C ALA A 137 -6.28 1.75 16.15
N ILE A 138 -6.52 0.47 16.46
CA ILE A 138 -7.73 0.02 17.16
C ILE A 138 -7.83 0.63 18.56
N ASN A 139 -6.72 0.70 19.30
CA ASN A 139 -6.71 1.27 20.65
C ASN A 139 -7.02 2.78 20.61
N ALA A 140 -6.42 3.53 19.68
CA ALA A 140 -6.74 4.95 19.52
C ALA A 140 -8.24 5.18 19.23
N LEU A 141 -8.83 4.33 18.39
CA LEU A 141 -10.28 4.37 18.12
C LEU A 141 -11.14 3.98 19.32
N ARG A 142 -10.67 3.09 20.19
CA ARG A 142 -11.37 2.73 21.43
C ARG A 142 -11.31 3.89 22.43
N ASP A 143 -10.17 4.54 22.57
CA ASP A 143 -9.96 5.64 23.52
C ASP A 143 -10.90 6.82 23.20
N ILE A 144 -10.99 7.24 21.94
CA ILE A 144 -11.97 8.27 21.54
C ILE A 144 -13.41 7.80 21.72
N GLY A 145 -13.68 6.50 21.54
CA GLY A 145 -15.00 5.90 21.76
C GLY A 145 -15.43 6.00 23.22
N TYR A 146 -14.50 5.77 24.16
CA TYR A 146 -14.75 5.97 25.60
C TYR A 146 -14.99 7.45 25.93
N GLU A 147 -14.22 8.37 25.34
CA GLU A 147 -14.44 9.80 25.54
C GLU A 147 -15.81 10.27 25.05
N ILE A 148 -16.26 9.80 23.89
CA ILE A 148 -17.59 10.09 23.36
C ILE A 148 -18.67 9.52 24.29
N ALA A 149 -18.49 8.30 24.80
CA ALA A 149 -19.44 7.67 25.73
C ALA A 149 -19.53 8.39 27.09
N LEU A 150 -18.51 9.19 27.45
CA LEU A 150 -18.49 10.05 28.64
C LEU A 150 -18.99 11.47 28.35
N ASP A 151 -19.74 11.66 27.26
CA ASP A 151 -20.31 12.94 26.84
C ASP A 151 -19.27 14.07 26.63
N LYS A 152 -18.04 13.73 26.23
CA LYS A 152 -16.99 14.73 25.91
C LYS A 152 -17.14 15.38 24.53
N MET A 153 -18.27 15.16 23.86
CA MET A 153 -18.60 15.89 22.64
C MET A 153 -19.18 17.26 22.98
N PRO A 154 -18.87 18.32 22.21
CA PRO A 154 -19.53 19.62 22.35
C PRO A 154 -21.05 19.49 22.19
N ARG A 155 -21.80 20.27 22.95
CA ARG A 155 -23.27 20.38 22.87
C ARG A 155 -23.70 21.50 21.94
#